data_AF-A0A847QW13-F1
#
_entry.id   AF-A0A847QW13-F1
#
_cell.length_a   1.000
_cell.length_b   1.000
_cell.length_c   1.000
_cell.angle_alpha   90.00
_cell.angle_beta   90.00
_cell.angle_gamma   90.00
#
_symmetry.space_group_name_H-M   'P 1'
#
loop_
_entity.id
_entity.type
_entity.pdbx_description
1 polymer ?
#
loop_
_entity_poly.entity_id
_entity_poly.type
_entity_poly.pdbx_seq_one_letter_code
_entity_poly.pdbx_strand_id
1 'polypeptide(L)'
;MKIEHCDGAIDSRDQALSHFPDKKQATTAFAAMTARLNFLMAGRQLRNPDQMRKEGKLPNDKFFYAIKTPKRLRAYGWHSSLHKGTFFVSHYAFKKGEKLDQSDTTKVISNWWIYEKENRR
;
A
#
# COMPACT_ATOMS: atom_id res chain seq x y z
N MET A 1 -9.58 -1.35 12.73
CA MET A 1 -9.41 -0.69 11.43
C MET A 1 -9.51 -1.75 10.35
N LYS A 2 -10.24 -1.51 9.26
CA LYS A 2 -10.36 -2.44 8.12
C LYS A 2 -9.25 -2.14 7.11
N ILE A 3 -8.77 -3.17 6.41
CA ILE A 3 -7.94 -3.02 5.21
C ILE A 3 -8.73 -3.55 4.03
N GLU A 4 -8.73 -2.78 2.94
CA GLU A 4 -9.38 -3.14 1.69
C GLU A 4 -8.37 -3.03 0.55
N HIS A 5 -8.43 -3.95 -0.40
CA HIS A 5 -7.57 -3.98 -1.56
C HIS A 5 -8.32 -3.44 -2.76
N CYS A 6 -7.72 -2.48 -3.47
CA CYS A 6 -8.28 -1.99 -4.72
C CYS A 6 -8.16 -3.05 -5.83
N ASP A 7 -8.96 -2.89 -6.88
CA ASP A 7 -8.85 -3.67 -8.10
C ASP A 7 -7.43 -3.58 -8.69
N GLY A 8 -6.91 -4.71 -9.15
CA GLY A 8 -5.52 -4.85 -9.61
C GLY A 8 -4.46 -4.85 -8.48
N ALA A 9 -4.83 -4.68 -7.20
CA ALA A 9 -3.88 -4.77 -6.10
C ALA A 9 -3.32 -6.19 -5.96
N ILE A 10 -4.16 -7.22 -6.12
CA ILE A 10 -3.76 -8.63 -6.06
C ILE A 10 -2.83 -8.99 -7.23
N ASP A 11 -3.11 -8.54 -8.46
CA ASP A 11 -2.22 -8.78 -9.60
C ASP A 11 -0.87 -8.08 -9.42
N SER A 12 -0.88 -6.85 -8.91
CA SER A 12 0.36 -6.12 -8.59
C SER A 12 1.16 -6.76 -7.44
N ARG A 13 0.49 -7.45 -6.50
CA ARG A 13 1.16 -8.29 -5.49
C ARG A 13 1.94 -9.39 -6.18
N ASP A 14 1.30 -10.14 -7.07
CA ASP A 14 1.93 -11.31 -7.69
C ASP A 14 3.04 -10.91 -8.67
N GLN A 15 2.87 -9.78 -9.38
CA GLN A 15 3.93 -9.14 -10.16
C GLN A 15 5.11 -8.65 -9.28
N ALA A 16 4.83 -8.05 -8.12
CA ALA A 16 5.90 -7.65 -7.18
C ALA A 16 6.60 -8.86 -6.55
N LEU A 17 5.88 -9.98 -6.35
CA LEU A 17 6.45 -11.21 -5.80
C LEU A 17 7.27 -12.01 -6.83
N SER A 18 6.98 -11.90 -8.13
CA SER A 18 7.76 -12.55 -9.19
C SER A 18 9.15 -11.92 -9.41
N HIS A 19 9.37 -10.68 -8.95
CA HIS A 19 10.67 -10.03 -8.99
C HIS A 19 11.68 -10.50 -7.93
N PHE A 20 11.29 -11.36 -7.00
CA PHE A 20 12.21 -11.98 -6.04
C PHE A 20 13.01 -13.11 -6.69
N PRO A 21 14.29 -13.28 -6.33
CA PRO A 21 15.15 -14.32 -6.92
C PRO A 21 14.73 -15.75 -6.54
N ASP A 22 14.00 -15.92 -5.43
CA ASP A 22 13.45 -17.22 -5.03
C ASP A 22 12.12 -17.09 -4.29
N LYS A 23 11.33 -18.18 -4.32
CA LYS A 23 9.99 -18.26 -3.72
C LYS A 23 10.01 -18.07 -2.20
N LYS A 24 11.06 -18.53 -1.49
CA LYS A 24 11.16 -18.40 -0.02
C LYS A 24 11.34 -16.93 0.36
N GLN A 25 12.10 -16.16 -0.42
CA GLN A 25 12.23 -14.72 -0.24
C GLN A 25 10.92 -13.98 -0.50
N ALA A 26 10.21 -14.30 -1.58
CA ALA A 26 8.88 -13.75 -1.89
C ALA A 26 7.89 -14.02 -0.74
N THR A 27 7.73 -15.27 -0.32
CA THR A 27 6.83 -15.67 0.78
C THR A 27 7.19 -14.95 2.08
N THR A 28 8.48 -14.83 2.41
CA THR A 28 8.92 -14.09 3.61
C THR A 28 8.59 -12.59 3.51
N ALA A 29 8.79 -11.99 2.34
CA ALA A 29 8.48 -10.57 2.10
C ALA A 29 6.98 -10.31 2.24
N PHE A 30 6.14 -11.18 1.68
CA PHE A 30 4.69 -11.07 1.79
C PHE A 30 4.21 -11.33 3.22
N ALA A 31 4.72 -12.36 3.91
CA ALA A 31 4.39 -12.61 5.32
C ALA A 31 4.74 -11.41 6.23
N ALA A 32 5.90 -10.78 6.01
CA ALA A 32 6.29 -9.56 6.73
C ALA A 32 5.38 -8.36 6.39
N MET A 33 4.84 -8.28 5.18
CA MET A 33 3.85 -7.28 4.77
C MET A 33 2.50 -7.53 5.45
N THR A 34 1.98 -8.75 5.38
CA THR A 34 0.72 -9.17 6.02
C THR A 34 0.76 -8.95 7.53
N ALA A 35 1.88 -9.25 8.20
CA ALA A 35 2.05 -8.95 9.63
C ALA A 35 1.89 -7.45 9.96
N ARG A 36 2.35 -6.55 9.08
CA ARG A 36 2.23 -5.09 9.25
C ARG A 36 0.82 -4.59 8.95
N LEU A 37 0.19 -5.11 7.91
CA LEU A 37 -1.21 -4.86 7.59
C LEU A 37 -2.11 -5.29 8.77
N ASN A 38 -1.88 -6.48 9.34
CA ASN A 38 -2.59 -6.96 10.52
C ASN A 38 -2.34 -6.07 11.76
N PHE A 39 -1.11 -5.60 11.95
CA PHE A 39 -0.77 -4.69 13.05
C PHE A 39 -1.51 -3.34 12.94
N LEU A 40 -1.62 -2.80 11.72
CA LEU A 40 -2.42 -1.62 11.42
C LEU A 40 -3.92 -1.88 11.62
N MET A 41 -4.46 -3.03 11.20
CA MET A 41 -5.86 -3.40 11.44
C MET A 41 -6.23 -3.42 12.92
N ALA A 42 -5.32 -3.92 13.76
CA ALA A 42 -5.42 -3.91 15.22
C ALA A 42 -5.35 -2.51 15.87
N GLY A 43 -5.30 -1.43 15.06
CA GLY A 43 -5.25 -0.04 15.55
C GLY A 43 -3.91 0.35 16.16
N ARG A 44 -2.87 -0.48 16.02
CA ARG A 44 -1.57 -0.26 16.65
C ARG A 44 -0.66 0.55 15.72
N GLN A 45 -0.02 1.60 16.24
CA GLN A 45 0.98 2.36 15.50
C GLN A 45 2.26 1.54 15.30
N LEU A 46 2.70 1.41 14.06
CA LEU A 46 3.99 0.77 13.72
C LEU A 46 5.12 1.47 14.48
N ARG A 47 5.92 0.70 15.23
CA ARG A 47 6.94 1.22 16.17
C ARG A 47 8.03 2.08 15.54
N ASN A 48 8.20 2.02 14.22
CA ASN A 48 9.16 2.83 13.48
C ASN A 48 8.41 3.60 12.36
N PRO A 49 8.45 4.95 12.35
CA PRO A 49 7.83 5.79 11.32
C PRO A 49 8.24 5.45 9.87
N ASP A 50 9.46 4.94 9.64
CA ASP A 50 9.93 4.55 8.31
C ASP A 50 9.16 3.37 7.71
N GLN A 51 8.44 2.62 8.55
CA GLN A 51 7.61 1.50 8.12
C GLN A 51 6.33 1.95 7.39
N MET A 52 5.86 3.17 7.64
CA MET A 52 4.70 3.78 6.99
C MET A 52 4.95 5.29 6.79
N ARG A 53 5.66 5.63 5.71
CA ARG A 53 5.94 7.02 5.35
C ARG A 53 4.84 7.59 4.48
N LYS A 54 4.56 8.89 4.66
CA LYS A 54 3.90 9.73 3.65
C LYS A 54 4.81 9.79 2.43
N GLU A 55 4.31 9.44 1.26
CA GLU A 55 5.11 9.48 0.01
C GLU A 55 4.65 10.62 -0.92
N GLY A 56 3.37 10.99 -0.90
CA GLY A 56 2.85 12.10 -1.70
C GLY A 56 1.45 12.54 -1.27
N LYS A 57 0.93 13.59 -1.93
CA LYS A 57 -0.42 14.10 -1.73
C LYS A 57 -1.44 13.41 -2.65
N LEU A 58 -2.67 13.32 -2.16
CA LEU A 58 -3.88 12.97 -2.88
C LEU A 58 -4.60 14.25 -3.35
N PRO A 59 -5.55 14.17 -4.30
CA PRO A 59 -6.29 15.34 -4.80
C PRO A 59 -7.12 16.11 -3.76
N ASN A 60 -7.30 15.58 -2.55
CA ASN A 60 -7.98 16.22 -1.42
C ASN A 60 -7.00 16.78 -0.36
N ASP A 61 -5.76 17.07 -0.74
CA ASP A 61 -4.64 17.53 0.11
C ASP A 61 -4.21 16.58 1.25
N LYS A 62 -4.88 15.43 1.43
CA LYS A 62 -4.41 14.38 2.34
C LYS A 62 -3.21 13.66 1.74
N PHE A 63 -2.51 12.87 2.56
CA PHE A 63 -1.36 12.09 2.13
C PHE A 63 -1.75 10.64 1.82
N PHE A 64 -1.08 10.06 0.81
CA PHE A 64 -0.96 8.62 0.69
C PHE A 64 0.37 8.13 1.28
N TYR A 65 0.41 6.86 1.62
CA TYR A 65 1.46 6.23 2.40
C TYR A 65 2.04 5.02 1.66
N ALA A 66 3.32 4.72 1.90
CA ALA A 66 3.91 3.42 1.59
C ALA A 66 4.19 2.65 2.88
N ILE A 67 3.58 1.47 3.01
CA ILE A 67 3.97 0.46 3.98
C ILE A 67 5.16 -0.29 3.38
N LYS A 68 6.32 -0.22 4.03
CA LYS A 68 7.59 -0.75 3.51
C LYS A 68 7.98 -2.02 4.24
N THR A 69 8.47 -3.04 3.54
CA THR A 69 9.15 -4.20 4.15
C THR A 69 10.67 -4.10 4.00
N PRO A 70 11.47 -4.82 4.81
CA PRO A 70 12.93 -4.86 4.64
C PRO A 70 13.34 -5.46 3.28
N LYS A 71 12.51 -6.35 2.74
CA LYS A 71 12.74 -7.08 1.49
C LYS A 71 12.28 -6.32 0.23
N ARG A 72 12.37 -4.98 0.22
CA ARG A 72 12.04 -4.10 -0.94
C ARG A 72 10.60 -4.13 -1.48
N LEU A 73 9.72 -4.98 -0.96
CA LEU A 73 8.28 -4.94 -1.23
C LEU A 73 7.65 -3.75 -0.48
N ARG A 74 6.93 -2.89 -1.22
CA ARG A 74 6.10 -1.80 -0.70
C ARG A 74 4.63 -2.07 -1.02
N ALA A 75 3.73 -1.63 -0.15
CA ALA A 75 2.30 -1.52 -0.41
C ALA A 75 1.90 -0.06 -0.31
N TYR A 76 1.35 0.51 -1.38
CA TYR A 76 0.90 1.90 -1.41
C TYR A 76 -0.59 1.99 -1.09
N GLY A 77 -1.00 3.00 -0.35
CA GLY A 77 -2.38 3.12 0.12
C GLY A 77 -2.70 4.40 0.86
N TRP A 78 -3.97 4.57 1.24
CA TRP A 78 -4.44 5.76 1.96
C TRP A 78 -5.48 5.41 3.03
N HIS A 79 -5.61 6.28 4.03
CA HIS A 79 -6.73 6.23 4.97
C HIS A 79 -7.96 6.87 4.33
N SER A 80 -9.06 6.14 4.30
CA SER A 80 -10.28 6.61 3.65
C SER A 80 -10.88 7.83 4.33
N SER A 81 -11.45 8.72 3.53
CA SER A 81 -12.21 9.88 4.03
C SER A 81 -13.69 9.57 4.15
N LEU A 82 -14.23 8.73 3.27
CA LEU A 82 -15.62 8.27 3.31
C LEU A 82 -15.81 7.11 4.31
N HIS A 83 -14.98 6.08 4.21
CA HIS A 83 -15.11 4.86 4.99
C HIS A 83 -14.27 4.97 6.27
N LYS A 84 -14.86 5.55 7.33
CA LYS A 84 -14.19 5.77 8.62
C LYS A 84 -13.55 4.47 9.14
N GLY A 85 -12.24 4.52 9.36
CA GLY A 85 -11.49 3.36 9.85
C GLY A 85 -11.15 2.30 8.80
N THR A 86 -11.25 2.62 7.50
CA THR A 86 -10.71 1.81 6.40
C THR A 86 -9.37 2.39 5.90
N PHE A 87 -8.41 1.52 5.61
CA PHE A 87 -7.21 1.82 4.84
C PHE A 87 -7.23 1.05 3.52
N PHE A 88 -7.21 1.76 2.39
CA PHE A 88 -7.18 1.15 1.07
C PHE A 88 -5.73 0.90 0.64
N VAL A 89 -5.44 -0.33 0.20
CA VAL A 89 -4.21 -0.71 -0.48
C VAL A 89 -4.44 -0.60 -1.99
N SER A 90 -3.87 0.43 -2.61
CA SER A 90 -3.94 0.66 -4.06
C SER A 90 -3.27 -0.47 -4.83
N HIS A 91 -2.00 -0.76 -4.50
CA HIS A 91 -1.18 -1.74 -5.19
C HIS A 91 0.09 -2.06 -4.40
N TYR A 92 0.79 -3.10 -4.84
CA TYR A 92 2.10 -3.50 -4.36
C TYR A 92 3.17 -3.24 -5.41
N ALA A 93 4.39 -2.96 -4.98
CA ALA A 93 5.54 -2.75 -5.85
C ALA A 93 6.82 -3.35 -5.26
N PHE A 94 7.62 -4.00 -6.10
CA PHE A 94 8.98 -4.40 -5.75
C PHE A 94 9.96 -3.30 -6.18
N LYS A 95 10.61 -2.65 -5.22
CA LYS A 95 11.38 -1.43 -5.51
C LYS A 95 12.88 -1.66 -5.55
N LYS A 96 13.49 -1.43 -6.72
CA LYS A 96 14.95 -1.54 -6.91
C LYS A 96 15.71 -0.27 -6.52
N GLY A 97 15.09 0.90 -6.61
CA GLY A 97 15.66 2.21 -6.23
C GLY A 97 14.94 2.88 -5.05
N GLU A 98 15.49 3.99 -4.57
CA GLU A 98 14.99 4.67 -3.36
C GLU A 98 13.79 5.61 -3.63
N LYS A 99 13.90 6.41 -4.70
CA LYS A 99 12.96 7.49 -5.09
C LYS A 99 11.56 6.95 -5.44
N LEU A 100 10.52 7.68 -5.05
CA LEU A 100 9.14 7.41 -5.47
C LEU A 100 9.04 7.42 -7.01
N ASP A 101 8.27 6.49 -7.56
CA ASP A 101 8.01 6.46 -9.00
C ASP A 101 6.77 7.31 -9.33
N GLN A 102 6.79 8.01 -10.45
CA GLN A 102 5.62 8.77 -10.90
C GLN A 102 4.46 7.82 -11.26
N SER A 103 4.76 6.61 -11.75
CA SER A 103 3.76 5.58 -12.02
C SER A 103 3.07 5.07 -10.74
N ASP A 104 3.83 4.82 -9.67
CA ASP A 104 3.28 4.50 -8.32
C ASP A 104 2.28 5.59 -7.90
N THR A 105 2.67 6.86 -8.05
CA THR A 105 1.87 8.04 -7.67
C THR A 105 0.58 8.14 -8.48
N THR A 106 0.67 8.05 -9.81
CA THR A 106 -0.49 8.09 -10.71
C THR A 106 -1.45 6.94 -10.41
N LYS A 107 -0.95 5.72 -10.17
CA LYS A 107 -1.79 4.55 -9.85
C LYS A 107 -2.52 4.69 -8.51
N VAL A 108 -1.87 5.26 -7.48
CA VAL A 108 -2.57 5.59 -6.22
C VAL A 108 -3.68 6.61 -6.44
N ILE A 109 -3.42 7.68 -7.20
CA ILE A 109 -4.40 8.75 -7.44
C ILE A 109 -5.59 8.23 -8.29
N SER A 110 -5.34 7.39 -9.29
CA SER A 110 -6.39 6.76 -10.10
C SER A 110 -7.30 5.87 -9.25
N ASN A 111 -6.73 4.97 -8.44
CA ASN A 111 -7.52 4.13 -7.54
C ASN A 111 -8.26 4.96 -6.48
N TRP A 112 -7.63 6.02 -5.95
CA TRP A 112 -8.26 6.93 -5.01
C TRP A 112 -9.52 7.58 -5.59
N TRP A 113 -9.50 8.02 -6.86
CA TRP A 113 -10.67 8.60 -7.51
C TRP A 113 -11.86 7.62 -7.58
N ILE A 114 -11.60 6.35 -7.92
CA ILE A 114 -12.63 5.30 -7.99
C ILE A 114 -13.25 5.09 -6.60
N TYR A 115 -12.45 4.73 -5.61
CA TYR A 115 -12.98 4.32 -4.30
C TYR A 115 -13.49 5.47 -3.41
N GLU A 116 -13.03 6.72 -3.61
CA GLU A 116 -13.41 7.89 -2.78
C GLU A 116 -14.35 8.89 -3.49
N LYS A 117 -14.62 8.76 -4.80
CA LYS A 117 -15.56 9.65 -5.50
C LYS A 117 -16.72 8.91 -6.16
N GLU A 118 -16.51 7.69 -6.65
CA GLU A 118 -17.55 6.91 -7.35
C GLU A 118 -18.49 6.18 -6.37
N ASN A 119 -18.09 5.97 -5.12
CA ASN A 119 -18.95 5.53 -4.01
C ASN A 119 -19.93 6.62 -3.50
N ARG A 120 -20.40 7.52 -4.39
CA ARG A 120 -21.57 8.39 -4.19
C ARG A 120 -22.82 7.74 -4.81
N ARG A 121 -23.14 6.51 -4.40
CA ARG A 121 -24.37 5.80 -4.75
C ARG A 121 -25.04 5.31 -3.48
#